data_AF-A0A3R7V6U0-F1
#
_entry.id   AF-A0A3R7V6U0-F1
#
_cell.length_a   1.000
_cell.length_b   1.000
_cell.length_c   1.000
_cell.angle_alpha   90.00
_cell.angle_beta   90.00
_cell.angle_gamma   90.00
#
_symmetry.space_group_name_H-M   'P 1'
#
loop_
_entity.id
_entity.type
_entity.pdbx_description
1 polymer ?
#
loop_
_entity_poly.entity_id
_entity_poly.type
_entity_poly.pdbx_seq_one_letter_code
_entity_poly.pdbx_strand_id
1 'polypeptide(L)' 'AFVISDHADWQGLLSAIKASGCENIVTTHGYAEIFAQYLREQGWNARTEKTQYEVEIHETISNQ' A
#
# COMPACT_ATOMS: atom_id res chain seq x y z
N ALA A 1 -6.19 5.52 -25.85
CA ALA A 1 -4.93 5.22 -25.18
C ALA A 1 -5.21 4.27 -24.02
N PHE A 2 -4.40 3.22 -23.82
CA PHE A 2 -4.48 2.41 -22.59
C PHE A 2 -3.72 3.16 -21.50
N VAL A 3 -4.35 3.37 -20.34
CA VAL A 3 -3.69 3.96 -19.17
C VAL A 3 -2.89 2.85 -18.50
N ILE A 4 -1.58 3.05 -18.36
CA ILE A 4 -0.70 2.14 -17.63
C ILE A 4 -0.41 2.80 -16.28
N SER A 5 -0.65 2.07 -15.19
CA SER A 5 -0.28 2.47 -13.84
C SER A 5 1.21 2.18 -13.61
N ASP A 6 1.92 3.05 -12.90
CA ASP A 6 3.32 2.85 -12.50
C ASP A 6 3.45 2.14 -11.13
N HIS A 7 2.32 1.84 -10.48
CA HIS A 7 2.29 1.11 -9.22
C HIS A 7 2.33 -0.40 -9.41
N ALA A 8 3.09 -1.09 -8.57
CA ALA A 8 3.05 -2.54 -8.44
C ALA A 8 1.67 -3.00 -7.95
N ASP A 9 1.21 -4.12 -8.48
CA ASP A 9 0.03 -4.80 -7.96
C ASP A 9 0.35 -5.54 -6.64
N TRP A 10 -0.69 -6.06 -6.00
CA TRP A 10 -0.57 -6.75 -4.72
C TRP A 10 0.42 -7.91 -4.75
N GLN A 11 0.39 -8.70 -5.83
CA GLN A 11 1.26 -9.87 -5.96
C GLN A 11 2.73 -9.46 -6.17
N GLY A 12 2.97 -8.38 -6.92
CA GLY A 12 4.27 -7.76 -7.07
C GLY A 12 4.84 -7.27 -5.75
N LEU A 13 4.03 -6.60 -4.92
CA LEU A 13 4.44 -6.15 -3.59
C LEU A 13 4.82 -7.32 -2.67
N LEU A 14 3.99 -8.37 -2.60
CA LEU A 14 4.28 -9.56 -1.79
C LEU A 14 5.54 -10.29 -2.24
N SER A 15 5.76 -10.36 -3.56
CA SER A 15 6.95 -10.99 -4.13
C SER A 15 8.21 -10.19 -3.77
N ALA A 16 8.14 -8.85 -3.82
CA ALA A 16 9.24 -7.98 -3.42
C ALA A 16 9.57 -8.11 -1.92
N ILE A 17 8.55 -8.16 -1.06
CA ILE A 17 8.73 -8.36 0.39
C ILE A 17 9.39 -9.72 0.69
N LYS A 18 8.93 -10.79 0.06
CA LYS A 18 9.54 -12.12 0.23
C LYS A 18 10.99 -12.16 -0.26
N ALA A 19 11.25 -11.54 -1.42
CA ALA A 19 12.57 -11.50 -2.00
C ALA A 19 13.56 -10.64 -1.20
N SER A 20 13.08 -9.61 -0.51
CA SER A 20 13.93 -8.74 0.31
C SER A 20 14.38 -9.40 1.62
N GLY A 21 13.63 -10.40 2.12
CA GLY A 21 13.91 -11.04 3.41
C GLY A 21 13.76 -10.09 4.61
N CYS A 22 13.03 -8.99 4.45
CA CYS A 22 12.87 -8.02 5.52
C CYS A 22 11.98 -8.57 6.66
N GLU A 23 12.31 -8.17 7.88
CA GLU A 23 11.55 -8.56 9.08
C GLU A 23 10.49 -7.53 9.43
N ASN A 24 10.76 -6.26 9.13
CA ASN A 24 9.93 -5.11 9.47
C ASN A 24 9.47 -4.39 8.21
N ILE A 25 8.18 -4.18 8.08
CA ILE A 25 7.56 -3.55 6.91
C ILE A 25 6.83 -2.29 7.36
N VAL A 26 7.05 -1.21 6.63
CA VAL A 26 6.35 0.06 6.83
C VAL A 26 5.54 0.35 5.58
N THR A 27 4.23 0.43 5.71
CA THR A 27 3.34 0.82 4.62
C THR A 27 3.00 2.30 4.75
N THR A 28 2.91 2.99 3.62
CA THR A 28 2.58 4.41 3.52
C THR A 28 1.72 4.62 2.29
N HIS A 29 0.83 5.62 2.30
CA HIS A 29 0.02 6.04 1.16
C HIS A 29 -0.96 4.95 0.62
N GLY A 30 -2.10 5.38 0.09
CA GLY A 30 -3.13 4.47 -0.44
C GLY A 30 -3.78 3.62 0.67
N TYR A 31 -4.15 2.37 0.35
CA TYR A 31 -4.76 1.42 1.30
C TYR A 31 -3.75 0.82 2.29
N ALA A 32 -2.87 1.65 2.84
CA ALA A 32 -1.71 1.25 3.63
C ALA A 32 -2.08 0.46 4.89
N GLU A 33 -3.16 0.82 5.58
CA GLU A 33 -3.60 0.11 6.80
C GLU A 33 -4.14 -1.28 6.48
N ILE A 34 -4.92 -1.42 5.42
CA ILE A 34 -5.44 -2.72 4.96
C ILE A 34 -4.28 -3.63 4.59
N PHE A 35 -3.28 -3.09 3.87
CA PHE A 35 -2.11 -3.86 3.49
C PHE A 35 -1.26 -4.26 4.71
N ALA A 36 -1.00 -3.35 5.65
CA ALA A 36 -0.29 -3.66 6.88
C ALA A 36 -1.03 -4.69 7.75
N GLN A 37 -2.36 -4.64 7.81
CA GLN A 37 -3.15 -5.66 8.48
C GLN A 37 -2.98 -7.03 7.83
N TYR A 38 -3.12 -7.13 6.50
CA TYR A 38 -2.90 -8.37 5.78
C TYR A 38 -1.50 -8.96 6.02
N LEU A 39 -0.46 -8.12 5.96
CA LEU A 39 0.92 -8.57 6.20
C LEU A 39 1.11 -9.14 7.61
N ARG A 40 0.46 -8.52 8.62
CA ARG A 40 0.46 -9.04 10.00
C ARG A 40 -0.24 -10.38 10.11
N GLU A 41 -1.37 -10.57 9.43
CA GLU A 41 -2.08 -11.84 9.38
C GLU A 41 -1.25 -12.96 8.73
N GLN A 42 -0.36 -12.61 7.79
CA GLN A 42 0.60 -13.54 7.19
C GLN A 42 1.85 -13.80 8.06
N GLY A 43 1.96 -13.15 9.22
CA GLY A 43 3.06 -13.35 10.18
C GLY A 43 4.23 -12.36 10.07
N TRP A 44 4.12 -11.32 9.25
CA TRP A 44 5.13 -10.26 9.20
C TRP A 44 4.91 -9.17 10.25
N ASN A 45 5.99 -8.50 10.66
CA ASN A 45 5.90 -7.30 11.49
C ASN A 45 5.67 -6.07 10.61
N ALA A 46 4.40 -5.74 10.34
CA ALA A 46 4.02 -4.60 9.52
C ALA A 46 3.31 -3.49 10.32
N ARG A 47 3.64 -2.24 10.02
CA ARG A 47 2.96 -1.05 10.55
C ARG A 47 2.71 -0.02 9.46
N THR A 48 1.71 0.82 9.67
CA THR A 48 1.41 1.97 8.80
C THR A 48 2.05 3.22 9.37
N GLU A 49 2.64 4.05 8.51
CA GLU A 49 3.11 5.38 8.87
C GLU A 49 2.47 6.43 7.95
N LYS A 50 1.99 7.52 8.55
CA LYS A 50 1.49 8.66 7.78
C LYS A 50 2.65 9.54 7.37
N THR A 51 2.76 9.81 6.07
CA THR A 51 3.77 10.75 5.57
C THR A 51 3.16 12.14 5.47
N GLN A 52 3.98 13.20 5.57
CA GLN A 52 3.52 14.59 5.40
C GLN A 52 3.01 14.91 3.99
N TYR A 53 3.06 13.96 3.06
CA TYR A 53 2.73 14.11 1.65
C TYR A 53 1.50 13.30 1.24
N GLU A 54 0.66 12.87 2.20
CA GLU A 54 -0.62 12.25 1.88
C GLU A 54 -1.49 13.24 1.11
N VAL A 55 -1.68 12.99 -0.18
CA VAL A 55 -2.64 13.71 -1.00
C VAL A 55 -4.01 13.23 -0.54
N GLU A 56 -4.78 14.08 0.14
CA GLU A 56 -6.20 13.81 0.36
C GLU A 56 -6.86 13.68 -1.01
N ILE A 57 -7.12 12.44 -1.44
CA ILE A 57 -8.00 12.19 -2.57
C ILE A 57 -9.41 12.55 -2.12
N HIS A 58 -9.74 13.84 -2.25
CA HIS A 58 -11.11 14.30 -2.12
C HIS A 58 -11.88 13.73 -3.31
N GLU A 59 -12.51 12.57 -3.13
CA GLU A 59 -13.54 12.11 -4.06
C GLU A 59 -14.67 13.14 -4.04
N THR A 60 -14.61 14.07 -4.98
CA THR A 60 -15.70 15.00 -5.23
C THR A 60 -16.82 14.19 -5.85
N ILE A 61 -17.77 13.73 -5.01
CA ILE A 61 -19.04 13.21 -5.47
C ILE A 61 -19.77 14.40 -6.11
N SER A 62 -19.61 14.56 -7.42
CA SER A 62 -20.44 15.44 -8.22
C SER A 62 -21.73 14.68 -8.55
N ASN A 63 -22.69 14.73 -7.63
CA ASN A 63 -24.08 14.42 -7.97
C ASN A 63 -24.70 15.70 -8.53
N GLN A 64 -24.88 15.73 -9.85
CA GLN A 64 -25.89 16.57 -10.50
C GLN A 64 -27.29 16.00 -10.25
#